data_AF-A0A7L4HFG6-F1
#
_entry.id   AF-A0A7L4HFG6-F1
#
_cell.length_a   1.000
_cell.length_b   1.000
_cell.length_c   1.000
_cell.angle_alpha   90.00
_cell.angle_beta   90.00
_cell.angle_gamma   90.00
#
_symmetry.space_group_name_H-M   'P 1'
#
loop_
_entity.id
_entity.type
_entity.pdbx_description
1 polymer ?
#
loop_
_entity_poly.entity_id
_entity_poly.type
_entity_poly.pdbx_seq_one_letter_code
_entity_poly.pdbx_strand_id
1 'polypeptide(L)' 'PTLSYRIEKREKYSRRRPYNDDADIDYINERNAKFNKKAERFYGKYTAEIKQNLERGTAV' A
#
# COMPACT_ATOMS: atom_id res chain seq x y z
N PRO A 1 23.87 -13.70 -20.28
CA PRO A 1 23.62 -13.61 -18.81
C PRO A 1 23.46 -15.00 -18.17
N THR A 2 24.17 -15.25 -17.08
CA THR A 2 24.12 -16.54 -16.35
C THR A 2 22.78 -16.75 -15.64
N LEU A 3 22.49 -17.98 -15.24
CA LEU A 3 21.29 -18.30 -14.44
C LEU A 3 21.27 -17.54 -13.10
N SER A 4 22.41 -17.46 -12.42
CA SER A 4 22.57 -16.72 -11.16
C SER A 4 22.18 -15.25 -11.31
N TYR A 5 22.66 -14.59 -12.37
CA TYR A 5 22.32 -13.19 -12.66
C TYR A 5 20.80 -12.99 -12.87
N ARG A 6 20.12 -13.94 -13.53
CA ARG A 6 18.66 -13.86 -13.74
C ARG A 6 17.89 -14.04 -12.43
N ILE A 7 18.37 -14.91 -11.53
CA ILE A 7 17.77 -15.13 -10.21
C ILE A 7 17.90 -13.88 -9.35
N GLU A 8 19.10 -13.32 -9.22
CA GLU A 8 19.33 -12.10 -8.43
C GLU A 8 18.49 -10.91 -8.91
N LYS A 9 18.36 -10.76 -10.24
CA LYS A 9 17.53 -9.69 -10.82
C LYS A 9 16.05 -9.88 -10.49
N ARG A 10 15.56 -11.12 -10.48
CA ARG A 10 14.15 -11.45 -10.15
C ARG A 10 13.86 -11.18 -8.68
N GLU A 11 14.76 -11.56 -7.78
CA GLU A 11 14.60 -11.33 -6.33
C GLU A 11 14.54 -9.84 -5.99
N LYS A 12 15.36 -9.02 -6.65
CA LYS A 12 15.43 -7.56 -6.43
C LYS A 12 14.32 -6.77 -7.15
N TYR A 13 13.44 -7.42 -7.92
CA TYR A 13 12.40 -6.75 -8.70
C TYR A 13 11.31 -6.12 -7.81
N SER A 14 10.87 -6.83 -6.78
CA SER A 14 9.91 -6.31 -5.79
C SER A 14 10.66 -5.72 -4.61
N ARG A 15 10.98 -4.43 -4.70
CA ARG A 15 11.68 -3.72 -3.62
C ARG A 15 10.71 -3.42 -2.47
N ARG A 16 11.16 -3.70 -1.25
CA ARG A 16 10.42 -3.28 -0.04
C ARG A 16 10.40 -1.76 0.02
N ARG A 17 9.21 -1.19 0.23
CA ARG A 17 9.06 0.25 0.50
C ARG A 17 9.45 0.52 1.96
N PRO A 18 10.08 1.67 2.26
CA PRO A 18 10.36 2.06 3.64
C PRO A 18 9.05 2.09 4.43
N TYR A 19 9.09 1.60 5.66
CA TYR A 19 8.00 1.75 6.61
C TYR A 19 8.05 3.17 7.17
N ASN A 20 6.89 3.82 7.26
CA ASN A 20 6.77 5.15 7.83
C ASN A 20 6.02 5.00 9.16
N ASP A 21 6.72 5.22 10.27
CA ASP A 21 6.17 5.07 11.62
C ASP A 21 5.16 6.18 11.93
N ASP A 22 5.24 7.32 11.23
CA ASP A 22 4.34 8.46 11.39
C ASP A 22 3.03 8.33 10.58
N ALA A 23 2.84 7.24 9.84
CA ALA A 23 1.64 7.03 9.06
C ALA A 23 0.49 6.48 9.94
N ASP A 24 -0.72 7.00 9.75
CA ASP A 24 -1.91 6.48 10.41
C ASP A 24 -2.10 4.99 10.11
N ILE A 25 -2.13 4.18 11.16
CA ILE A 25 -2.25 2.72 11.07
C ILE A 25 -3.73 2.34 11.01
N ASP A 26 -4.22 2.04 9.81
CA ASP A 26 -5.59 1.60 9.54
C ASP A 26 -5.79 0.08 9.61
N TYR A 27 -4.82 -0.66 10.17
CA TYR A 27 -4.78 -2.12 10.16
C TYR A 27 -4.41 -2.73 11.51
N ILE A 28 -5.02 -3.88 11.82
CA ILE A 28 -4.75 -4.64 13.05
C ILE A 28 -3.62 -5.67 12.84
N ASN A 29 -3.41 -6.13 11.60
CA ASN A 29 -2.39 -7.15 11.29
C ASN A 29 -1.69 -6.89 9.94
N GLU A 30 -0.54 -7.54 9.72
CA GLU A 30 0.29 -7.32 8.51
C GLU A 30 -0.41 -7.78 7.21
N ARG A 31 -1.27 -8.82 7.29
CA ARG A 31 -2.05 -9.27 6.13
C ARG A 31 -3.09 -8.22 5.74
N ASN A 32 -3.73 -7.60 6.72
CA ASN A 32 -4.68 -6.52 6.53
C ASN A 32 -3.98 -5.28 5.99
N ALA A 33 -2.79 -4.92 6.49
CA ALA A 33 -1.98 -3.84 5.92
C ALA A 33 -1.71 -4.03 4.41
N LYS A 34 -1.38 -5.27 4.01
CA LYS A 34 -1.16 -5.61 2.59
C LYS A 34 -2.46 -5.55 1.79
N PHE A 35 -3.59 -5.89 2.39
CA PHE A 35 -4.91 -5.80 1.77
C PHE A 35 -5.37 -4.34 1.62
N ASN A 36 -5.26 -3.51 2.65
CA ASN A 36 -5.55 -2.07 2.58
C ASN A 36 -4.68 -1.40 1.51
N LYS A 37 -3.37 -1.70 1.44
CA LYS A 37 -2.49 -1.23 0.34
C LYS A 37 -2.91 -1.74 -1.04
N LYS A 38 -3.59 -2.88 -1.13
CA LYS A 38 -4.16 -3.37 -2.38
C LYS A 38 -5.44 -2.60 -2.70
N ALA A 39 -6.35 -2.45 -1.74
CA ALA A 39 -7.58 -1.68 -1.89
C ALA A 39 -7.30 -0.25 -2.33
N GLU A 40 -6.35 0.44 -1.67
CA GLU A 40 -5.95 1.81 -2.03
C GLU A 40 -5.46 1.92 -3.48
N ARG A 41 -4.72 0.93 -3.98
CA ARG A 41 -4.23 0.95 -5.38
C ARG A 41 -5.35 0.83 -6.41
N PHE A 42 -6.42 0.11 -6.11
CA PHE A 42 -7.53 -0.10 -7.06
C PHE A 42 -8.65 0.93 -6.87
N TYR A 43 -8.98 1.24 -5.62
CA TYR A 43 -10.14 2.02 -5.24
C TYR A 43 -9.80 3.45 -4.80
N GLY A 44 -8.56 3.74 -4.40
CA GLY A 44 -8.17 5.06 -3.89
C GLY A 44 -8.47 6.21 -4.86
N LYS A 45 -8.39 5.95 -6.18
CA LYS A 45 -8.78 6.93 -7.21
C LYS A 45 -10.27 7.30 -7.14
N TYR A 46 -11.12 6.35 -6.76
CA TYR A 46 -12.57 6.51 -6.73
C TYR A 46 -13.08 6.90 -5.34
N THR A 47 -12.36 6.53 -4.28
CA THR A 47 -12.74 6.78 -2.88
C THR A 47 -12.07 8.01 -2.29
N ALA A 48 -11.36 8.83 -3.08
CA ALA A 48 -10.67 10.02 -2.60
C ALA A 48 -11.63 11.02 -1.93
N GLU A 49 -12.81 11.26 -2.51
CA GLU A 49 -13.82 12.16 -1.95
C GLU A 49 -14.39 11.62 -0.63
N ILE A 50 -14.71 10.32 -0.60
CA ILE A 50 -15.21 9.64 0.60
C ILE A 50 -14.19 9.74 1.74
N LYS A 51 -12.90 9.55 1.43
CA LYS A 51 -11.82 9.65 2.41
C LYS A 51 -11.70 11.06 2.99
N GLN A 52 -11.79 12.08 2.14
CA GLN A 52 -11.76 13.46 2.61
C GLN A 52 -13.00 13.83 3.45
N ASN A 53 -14.18 13.30 3.10
CA ASN A 53 -15.40 13.53 3.88
C ASN A 53 -15.32 12.88 5.27
N LEU A 54 -14.71 11.69 5.36
CA LEU A 54 -14.42 11.03 6.64
C LEU A 54 -13.46 11.87 7.51
N GLU A 55 -12.38 12.39 6.93
CA GLU A 55 -11.40 13.24 7.63
C GLU A 55 -12.00 14.58 8.07
N ARG A 56 -12.98 15.13 7.33
CA ARG A 56 -13.69 16.36 7.67
C ARG A 56 -14.81 16.18 8.68
N GLY A 57 -15.19 14.94 9.02
CA GLY A 57 -16.24 14.64 10.00
C GLY A 57 -17.66 14.96 9.54
N THR A 58 -17.84 15.32 8.27
CA THR A 58 -19.15 15.62 7.67
C THR A 58 -19.19 15.03 6.27
N ALA A 59 -20.05 14.03 6.07
CA ALA A 59 -20.56 13.74 4.74
C ALA A 59 -21.40 14.95 4.31
N VAL A 60 -21.00 15.64 3.23
CA VAL A 60 -21.91 16.55 2.52
C VAL A 60 -22.94 15.69 1.79
#